data_AF-A0A1H3GBU4-F1
#
_entry.id   AF-A0A1H3GBU4-F1
#
_cell.length_a   1.000
_cell.length_b   1.000
_cell.length_c   1.000
_cell.angle_alpha   90.00
_cell.angle_beta   90.00
_cell.angle_gamma   90.00
#
_symmetry.space_group_name_H-M   'P 1'
#
loop_
_entity.id
_entity.type
_entity.pdbx_description
1 polymer ?
#
loop_
_entity_poly.entity_id
_entity_poly.type
_entity_poly.pdbx_seq_one_letter_code
_entity_poly.pdbx_strand_id
1 'polypeptide(L)'
;MRPTIDEQLDGVRRLLDGVGSDDGLSAASRELLRNAGRLVKHVRGSWAPMLPFLVEDNAKMTTLLTGLSAVVPQLSADIDAAVGHAAEGADLERSDLDVAAVSARNAELRALLARAIHELPRSPAGLSARTEIGAYLTRRVDIDPT
;
A
#
# COMPACT_ATOMS: atom_id res chain seq x y z
N MET A 1 5.19 19.61 16.33
CA MET A 1 5.36 18.23 15.84
C MET A 1 3.98 17.63 15.65
N ARG A 2 3.65 17.07 14.48
CA ARG A 2 2.34 16.42 14.24
C ARG A 2 2.45 14.95 14.67
N PRO A 3 1.46 14.39 15.37
CA PRO A 3 1.54 13.00 15.82
C PRO A 3 1.41 12.02 14.65
N THR A 4 2.19 10.94 14.70
CA THR A 4 2.14 9.84 13.72
C THR A 4 0.85 9.04 13.84
N ILE A 5 0.52 8.21 12.84
CA ILE A 5 -0.67 7.36 12.90
C ILE A 5 -0.56 6.32 14.02
N ASP A 6 0.65 5.79 14.27
CA ASP A 6 0.88 4.89 15.41
C ASP A 6 0.62 5.60 16.74
N GLU A 7 1.09 6.84 16.88
CA GLU A 7 0.85 7.66 18.07
C GLU A 7 -0.64 8.00 18.25
N GLN A 8 -1.35 8.26 17.14
CA GLN A 8 -2.79 8.52 17.16
C GLN A 8 -3.59 7.25 17.54
N LEU A 9 -3.26 6.10 16.96
CA LEU A 9 -3.90 4.81 17.29
C LEU A 9 -3.64 4.41 18.74
N ASP A 10 -2.43 4.67 19.25
CA ASP A 10 -2.11 4.49 20.67
C ASP A 10 -2.88 5.47 21.56
N GLY A 11 -3.03 6.72 21.15
CA GLY A 11 -3.87 7.71 21.83
C GLY A 11 -5.33 7.29 21.90
N VAL A 12 -5.93 6.87 20.79
CA VAL A 12 -7.31 6.37 20.72
C VAL A 12 -7.49 5.16 21.62
N ARG A 13 -6.55 4.21 21.61
CA ARG A 13 -6.62 3.05 22.50
C ARG A 13 -6.62 3.44 23.98
N ARG A 14 -5.74 4.35 24.39
CA ARG A 14 -5.71 4.86 25.78
C ARG A 14 -7.02 5.54 26.18
N LEU A 15 -7.64 6.29 25.25
CA LEU A 15 -8.95 6.91 25.49
C LEU A 15 -10.05 5.86 25.66
N LEU A 16 -10.07 4.83 24.80
CA LEU A 16 -11.04 3.73 24.90
C LEU A 16 -10.88 2.95 26.21
N ASP A 17 -9.65 2.66 26.62
CA ASP A 17 -9.35 1.98 27.89
C ASP A 17 -9.76 2.86 29.10
N GLY A 18 -9.53 4.17 29.02
CA GLY A 18 -9.93 5.14 30.04
C GLY A 18 -11.44 5.24 30.21
N VAL A 19 -12.19 5.38 29.11
CA VAL A 19 -13.66 5.43 29.13
C VAL A 19 -14.24 4.08 29.53
N GLY A 20 -13.67 2.97 29.04
CA GLY A 20 -14.14 1.62 29.34
C GLY A 20 -14.03 1.22 30.82
N SER A 21 -13.24 1.95 31.60
CA SER A 21 -13.08 1.75 33.05
C SER A 21 -14.13 2.51 33.89
N ASP A 22 -15.04 3.27 33.26
CA ASP A 22 -16.11 3.99 33.95
C ASP A 22 -17.24 3.04 34.40
N ASP A 23 -17.47 3.00 35.72
CA ASP A 23 -18.49 2.18 36.36
C ASP A 23 -19.92 2.59 35.95
N GLY A 24 -20.13 3.83 35.51
CA GLY A 24 -21.41 4.36 35.05
C GLY A 24 -21.87 3.85 33.68
N LEU A 25 -21.01 3.14 32.94
CA LEU A 25 -21.36 2.62 31.62
C LEU A 25 -22.31 1.42 31.68
N SER A 26 -23.28 1.42 30.78
CA SER A 26 -24.11 0.24 30.53
C SER A 26 -23.27 -0.93 30.00
N ALA A 27 -23.76 -2.16 30.20
CA ALA A 27 -23.11 -3.35 29.66
C ALA A 27 -22.94 -3.31 28.12
N ALA A 28 -23.95 -2.78 27.41
CA ALA A 28 -23.92 -2.61 25.96
C ALA A 28 -22.85 -1.59 25.52
N SER A 29 -22.73 -0.46 26.23
CA SER A 29 -21.69 0.53 25.97
C SER A 29 -20.29 -0.04 26.19
N ARG A 30 -20.09 -0.83 27.25
CA ARG A 30 -18.79 -1.51 27.50
C ARG A 30 -18.46 -2.51 26.41
N GLU A 31 -19.46 -3.21 25.86
CA GLU A 31 -19.25 -4.13 24.74
C GLU A 31 -18.85 -3.39 23.45
N LEU A 32 -19.51 -2.28 23.12
CA LEU A 32 -19.13 -1.43 21.99
C LEU A 32 -17.69 -0.93 22.11
N LEU A 33 -17.28 -0.46 23.29
CA LEU A 33 -15.91 0.00 23.55
C LEU A 33 -14.88 -1.13 23.39
N ARG A 34 -15.18 -2.34 23.87
CA ARG A 34 -14.32 -3.52 23.65
C ARG A 34 -14.18 -3.84 22.16
N ASN A 35 -15.27 -3.79 21.42
CA ASN A 35 -15.25 -4.04 19.97
C ASN A 35 -14.47 -2.96 19.23
N ALA A 36 -14.66 -1.69 19.57
CA ALA A 36 -13.86 -0.58 19.05
C ALA A 36 -12.36 -0.77 19.36
N GLY A 37 -12.00 -1.15 20.59
CA GLY A 37 -10.62 -1.43 20.97
C GLY A 37 -10.00 -2.60 20.19
N ARG A 38 -10.77 -3.66 19.91
CA ARG A 38 -10.34 -4.77 19.04
C ARG A 38 -10.09 -4.29 17.60
N LEU A 39 -10.98 -3.47 17.05
CA LEU A 39 -10.81 -2.91 15.70
C LEU A 39 -9.57 -2.02 15.63
N VAL A 40 -9.35 -1.12 16.59
CA VAL A 40 -8.15 -0.26 16.65
C VAL A 40 -6.87 -1.11 16.76
N LYS A 41 -6.88 -2.17 17.57
CA LYS A 41 -5.75 -3.11 17.66
C LYS A 41 -5.48 -3.80 16.33
N HIS A 42 -6.53 -4.22 15.62
CA HIS A 42 -6.39 -4.86 14.32
C HIS A 42 -5.84 -3.89 13.26
N VAL A 43 -6.39 -2.67 13.18
CA VAL A 43 -5.90 -1.60 12.31
C VAL A 43 -4.44 -1.31 12.58
N ARG A 44 -4.01 -1.19 13.85
CA ARG A 44 -2.60 -1.01 14.17
C ARG A 44 -1.74 -2.18 13.70
N GLY A 45 -2.22 -3.41 13.90
CA GLY A 45 -1.51 -4.63 13.50
C GLY A 45 -1.29 -4.71 11.98
N SER A 46 -2.25 -4.27 11.18
CA SER A 46 -2.13 -4.21 9.72
C SER A 46 -1.42 -2.95 9.22
N TRP A 47 -1.46 -1.85 9.97
CA TRP A 47 -0.83 -0.59 9.59
C TRP A 47 0.70 -0.64 9.64
N ALA A 48 1.25 -1.24 10.71
CA ALA A 48 2.71 -1.34 10.88
C ALA A 48 3.44 -1.99 9.68
N PRO A 49 2.97 -3.11 9.11
CA PRO A 49 3.58 -3.67 7.89
C PRO A 49 3.14 -2.99 6.58
N MET A 50 2.05 -2.20 6.58
CA MET A 50 1.48 -1.61 5.37
C MET A 50 2.44 -0.67 4.65
N LEU A 51 3.05 0.30 5.35
CA LEU A 51 3.94 1.26 4.70
C LEU A 51 5.19 0.58 4.11
N PRO A 52 5.93 -0.28 4.83
CA PRO A 52 7.03 -1.05 4.25
C PRO A 52 6.60 -1.85 3.01
N PHE A 53 5.46 -2.53 3.09
CA PHE A 53 4.90 -3.28 1.96
C PHE A 53 4.64 -2.37 0.76
N LEU A 54 3.92 -1.25 0.93
CA LEU A 54 3.57 -0.34 -0.17
C LEU A 54 4.82 0.28 -0.81
N VAL A 55 5.83 0.65 -0.02
CA VAL A 55 7.10 1.18 -0.53
C VAL A 55 7.82 0.13 -1.39
N GLU A 56 7.95 -1.11 -0.88
CA GLU A 56 8.59 -2.19 -1.62
C GLU A 56 7.80 -2.57 -2.90
N ASP A 57 6.47 -2.59 -2.80
CA ASP A 57 5.57 -2.91 -3.92
C ASP A 57 5.64 -1.84 -5.01
N ASN A 58 5.63 -0.55 -4.64
CA ASN A 58 5.80 0.56 -5.57
C ASN A 58 7.15 0.50 -6.29
N ALA A 59 8.24 0.19 -5.57
CA ALA A 59 9.56 0.05 -6.17
C ALA A 59 9.59 -1.09 -7.21
N LYS A 60 9.06 -2.27 -6.86
CA LYS A 60 9.00 -3.42 -7.78
C LYS A 60 8.13 -3.16 -9.00
N MET A 61 6.94 -2.57 -8.81
CA MET A 61 6.08 -2.22 -9.94
C MET A 61 6.73 -1.21 -10.86
N THR A 62 7.44 -0.23 -10.30
CA THR A 62 8.20 0.75 -11.10
C THR A 62 9.24 0.03 -11.96
N THR A 63 10.07 -0.86 -11.37
CA THR A 63 11.04 -1.66 -12.12
C THR A 63 10.39 -2.50 -13.22
N LEU A 64 9.27 -3.17 -12.90
CA LEU A 64 8.54 -4.01 -13.84
C LEU A 64 8.01 -3.18 -15.02
N LEU A 65 7.37 -2.05 -14.74
CA LEU A 65 6.83 -1.13 -15.74
C LEU A 65 7.93 -0.54 -16.63
N THR A 66 9.08 -0.15 -16.07
CA THR A 66 10.23 0.30 -16.87
C THR A 66 10.66 -0.77 -17.88
N GLY A 67 10.73 -2.04 -17.48
CA GLY A 67 11.05 -3.15 -18.38
C GLY A 67 9.99 -3.36 -19.48
N LEU A 68 8.73 -3.04 -19.19
CA LEU A 68 7.61 -3.16 -20.13
C LEU A 68 7.56 -2.03 -21.17
N SER A 69 8.21 -0.89 -20.93
CA SER A 69 8.17 0.27 -21.84
C SER A 69 8.55 -0.09 -23.29
N ALA A 70 9.60 -0.91 -23.46
CA ALA A 70 10.03 -1.39 -24.78
C ALA A 70 9.11 -2.47 -25.39
N VAL A 71 8.37 -3.20 -24.56
CA VAL A 71 7.49 -4.31 -24.97
C VAL A 71 6.08 -3.82 -25.34
N VAL A 72 5.65 -2.70 -24.73
CA VAL A 72 4.34 -2.08 -24.92
C VAL A 72 4.51 -0.60 -25.28
N PRO A 73 4.97 -0.28 -26.51
CA PRO A 73 5.34 1.10 -26.89
C PRO A 73 4.20 2.11 -26.76
N GLN A 74 2.95 1.66 -26.96
CA GLN A 74 1.75 2.48 -26.82
C GLN A 74 1.53 3.01 -25.39
N LEU A 75 2.17 2.41 -24.38
CA LEU A 75 2.13 2.86 -22.98
C LEU A 75 3.45 3.48 -22.50
N SER A 76 4.47 3.60 -23.36
CA SER A 76 5.79 4.12 -22.97
C SER A 76 5.70 5.48 -22.30
N ALA A 77 4.93 6.42 -22.85
CA ALA A 77 4.78 7.76 -22.27
C ALA A 77 4.14 7.74 -20.87
N ASP A 78 3.12 6.90 -20.68
CA ASP A 78 2.46 6.73 -19.38
C ASP A 78 3.40 6.08 -18.36
N ILE A 79 4.21 5.11 -18.80
CA ILE A 79 5.23 4.44 -17.99
C ILE A 79 6.33 5.42 -17.59
N ASP A 80 6.86 6.19 -18.54
CA ASP A 80 7.93 7.15 -18.31
C ASP A 80 7.46 8.27 -17.38
N ALA A 81 6.23 8.76 -17.58
CA ALA A 81 5.60 9.71 -16.68
C ALA A 81 5.49 9.10 -15.27
N ALA A 82 4.96 7.89 -15.13
CA ALA A 82 4.89 7.24 -13.83
C ALA A 82 6.28 7.11 -13.20
N VAL A 83 7.28 6.56 -13.89
CA VAL A 83 8.63 6.37 -13.35
C VAL A 83 9.28 7.71 -12.95
N GLY A 84 9.05 8.78 -13.71
CA GLY A 84 9.55 10.12 -13.40
C GLY A 84 9.09 10.65 -12.05
N HIS A 85 7.81 10.46 -11.70
CA HIS A 85 7.27 10.86 -10.39
C HIS A 85 7.89 10.06 -9.23
N ALA A 86 8.39 8.85 -9.47
CA ALA A 86 9.05 8.05 -8.44
C ALA A 86 10.44 8.60 -8.08
N ALA A 87 11.13 9.23 -9.04
CA ALA A 87 12.44 9.85 -8.81
C ALA A 87 12.30 11.15 -7.99
N GLU A 88 11.22 11.91 -8.19
CA GLU A 88 10.96 13.17 -7.47
C GLU A 88 10.51 12.93 -6.00
N GLY A 89 9.87 11.78 -5.72
CA GLY A 89 9.41 11.42 -4.37
C GLY A 89 10.43 10.67 -3.49
N ALA A 90 11.60 10.31 -4.03
CA ALA A 90 12.61 9.50 -3.33
C ALA A 90 13.37 10.27 -2.22
N ASP A 91 13.26 11.60 -2.18
CA ASP A 91 13.91 12.50 -1.21
C ASP A 91 13.13 12.70 0.10
N LEU A 92 11.95 12.08 0.26
CA LEU A 92 11.19 12.16 1.50
C LEU A 92 11.75 11.15 2.52
N GLU A 93 12.37 11.65 3.59
CA GLU A 93 12.82 10.84 4.72
C GLU A 93 11.71 9.89 5.19
N ARG A 94 12.05 8.61 5.45
CA ARG A 94 11.11 7.51 5.82
C ARG A 94 10.12 7.82 6.95
N SER A 95 10.35 8.88 7.72
CA SER A 95 9.51 9.36 8.82
C SER A 95 8.26 10.13 8.36
N ASP A 96 8.27 10.71 7.15
CA ASP A 96 7.23 11.63 6.66
C ASP A 96 6.45 11.08 5.46
N LEU A 97 6.65 9.81 5.09
CA LEU A 97 5.91 9.19 3.99
C LEU A 97 4.42 9.07 4.36
N ASP A 98 3.62 9.94 3.75
CA ASP A 98 2.16 9.91 3.81
C ASP A 98 1.67 8.59 3.19
N VAL A 99 1.20 7.67 4.03
CA VAL A 99 0.66 6.37 3.60
C VAL A 99 -0.47 6.55 2.59
N ALA A 100 -1.26 7.64 2.67
CA ALA A 100 -2.28 7.92 1.67
C ALA A 100 -1.65 8.22 0.31
N ALA A 101 -0.56 9.01 0.26
CA ALA A 101 0.18 9.27 -0.96
C ALA A 101 0.85 8.00 -1.51
N VAL A 102 1.51 7.20 -0.67
CA VAL A 102 2.16 5.94 -1.09
C VAL A 102 1.12 4.93 -1.58
N SER A 103 -0.06 4.86 -0.96
CA SER A 103 -1.18 4.00 -1.36
C SER A 103 -1.83 4.47 -2.66
N ALA A 104 -2.09 5.77 -2.81
CA ALA A 104 -2.58 6.36 -4.07
C ALA A 104 -1.63 6.03 -5.22
N ARG A 105 -0.33 6.17 -4.96
CA ARG A 105 0.70 5.80 -5.92
C ARG A 105 0.69 4.31 -6.27
N ASN A 106 0.51 3.44 -5.29
CA ASN A 106 0.36 2.01 -5.52
C ASN A 106 -0.83 1.71 -6.43
N ALA A 107 -1.96 2.37 -6.21
CA ALA A 107 -3.15 2.21 -7.05
C ALA A 107 -2.91 2.66 -8.51
N GLU A 108 -2.22 3.79 -8.72
CA GLU A 108 -1.83 4.25 -10.06
C GLU A 108 -0.95 3.23 -10.79
N LEU A 109 0.10 2.75 -10.13
CA LEU A 109 1.03 1.77 -10.69
C LEU A 109 0.31 0.45 -11.02
N ARG A 110 -0.61 0.01 -10.16
CA ARG A 110 -1.43 -1.19 -10.41
C ARG A 110 -2.37 -1.00 -11.60
N ALA A 111 -3.01 0.17 -11.73
CA ALA A 111 -3.85 0.47 -12.87
C ALA A 111 -3.05 0.47 -14.18
N LEU A 112 -1.85 1.04 -14.16
CA LEU A 112 -0.96 1.03 -15.33
C LEU A 112 -0.46 -0.37 -15.66
N LEU A 113 -0.10 -1.19 -14.66
CA LEU A 113 0.29 -2.58 -14.86
C LEU A 113 -0.86 -3.41 -15.46
N ALA A 114 -2.10 -3.20 -14.99
CA ALA A 114 -3.28 -3.86 -15.54
C ALA A 114 -3.48 -3.51 -17.03
N ARG A 115 -3.33 -2.23 -17.40
CA ARG A 115 -3.35 -1.80 -18.80
C ARG A 115 -2.23 -2.47 -19.60
N ALA A 116 -1.01 -2.48 -19.08
CA ALA A 116 0.13 -3.11 -19.75
C ALA A 116 -0.11 -4.61 -20.01
N ILE A 117 -0.69 -5.34 -19.06
CA ILE A 117 -1.04 -6.77 -19.23
C ILE A 117 -1.98 -6.99 -20.42
N HIS A 118 -2.98 -6.14 -20.61
CA HIS A 118 -3.92 -6.24 -21.72
C HIS A 118 -3.28 -5.98 -23.09
N GLU A 119 -2.24 -5.14 -23.11
CA GLU A 119 -1.55 -4.68 -24.30
C GLU A 119 -0.33 -5.54 -24.69
N LEU A 120 0.01 -6.56 -23.86
CA LEU A 120 1.19 -7.39 -24.10
C LEU A 120 1.10 -8.17 -25.43
N PRO A 121 2.14 -8.09 -26.28
CA PRO A 121 2.17 -8.85 -27.53
C PRO A 121 2.29 -10.36 -27.27
N ARG A 122 1.94 -11.19 -28.26
CA ARG A 122 2.19 -12.65 -28.23
C ARG A 122 3.60 -13.04 -28.69
N SER A 123 4.51 -12.06 -28.78
CA SER A 123 5.92 -12.29 -29.11
C SER A 123 6.67 -12.96 -27.95
N PRO A 124 7.87 -13.52 -28.18
CA PRO A 124 8.70 -14.05 -27.10
C PRO A 124 8.95 -13.05 -25.96
N ALA A 125 9.17 -11.78 -26.29
CA ALA A 125 9.32 -10.71 -25.30
C ALA A 125 8.04 -10.52 -24.46
N GLY A 126 6.87 -10.53 -25.09
CA GLY A 126 5.59 -10.44 -24.39
C GLY A 126 5.26 -11.69 -23.56
N LEU A 127 5.75 -12.88 -23.93
CA LEU A 127 5.63 -14.10 -23.11
C LEU A 127 6.57 -14.06 -21.89
N SER A 128 7.81 -13.58 -22.06
CA SER A 128 8.74 -13.34 -20.95
C SER A 128 8.13 -12.37 -19.93
N ALA A 129 7.64 -11.23 -20.43
CA ALA A 129 6.96 -10.23 -19.61
C ALA A 129 5.77 -10.81 -18.82
N ARG A 130 4.92 -11.66 -19.42
CA ARG A 130 3.83 -12.33 -18.69
C ARG A 130 4.33 -13.22 -17.56
N THR A 131 5.42 -13.95 -17.79
CA THR A 131 6.04 -14.82 -16.77
C THR A 131 6.54 -13.99 -15.59
N GLU A 132 7.24 -12.90 -15.86
CA GLU A 132 7.75 -11.98 -14.83
C GLU A 132 6.62 -11.32 -14.03
N ILE A 133 5.58 -10.83 -14.72
CA ILE A 133 4.38 -10.27 -14.09
C ILE A 133 3.69 -11.33 -13.22
N GLY A 134 3.52 -12.56 -13.71
CA GLY A 134 2.90 -13.64 -12.97
C GLY A 134 3.67 -14.00 -11.68
N ALA A 135 5.01 -14.06 -11.77
CA ALA A 135 5.86 -14.28 -10.61
C ALA A 135 5.75 -13.14 -9.59
N TYR A 136 5.72 -11.89 -10.05
CA TYR A 136 5.51 -10.72 -9.20
C TYR A 136 4.14 -10.77 -8.49
N LEU A 137 3.06 -11.02 -9.23
CA LEU A 137 1.70 -11.08 -8.66
C LEU A 137 1.54 -12.21 -7.63
N THR A 138 2.14 -13.37 -7.89
CA THR A 138 2.15 -14.50 -6.95
C THR A 138 2.86 -14.10 -5.66
N ARG A 139 4.09 -13.57 -5.76
CA ARG A 139 4.84 -13.07 -4.60
C ARG A 139 4.06 -12.01 -3.83
N ARG A 140 3.37 -11.10 -4.53
CA ARG A 140 2.62 -10.00 -3.91
C ARG A 140 1.50 -10.54 -3.03
N VAL A 141 0.77 -11.54 -3.49
CA VAL A 141 -0.30 -12.19 -2.69
C VAL A 141 0.27 -12.83 -1.43
N ASP A 142 1.44 -13.46 -1.51
CA ASP A 142 2.06 -14.14 -0.35
C ASP A 142 2.52 -13.19 0.76
N ILE A 143 2.81 -11.92 0.42
CA ILE A 143 3.37 -10.93 1.35
C ILE A 143 2.41 -9.77 1.66
N ASP A 144 1.21 -9.77 1.10
CA ASP A 144 0.21 -8.72 1.33
C ASP A 144 -0.23 -8.74 2.81
N PRO A 145 -0.11 -7.62 3.55
CA PRO A 145 -0.46 -7.57 4.97
C PRO A 145 -1.97 -7.49 5.25
N THR A 146 -2.81 -7.58 4.21
CA THR A 146 -4.29 -7.45 4.29
C THR A 146 -5.04 -8.76 4.40
#